data_AF-A0A3N1UPZ0-F1
#
_entry.id   AF-A0A3N1UPZ0-F1
#
_cell.length_a   1.000
_cell.length_b   1.000
_cell.length_c   1.000
_cell.angle_alpha   90.00
_cell.angle_beta   90.00
_cell.angle_gamma   90.00
#
_symmetry.space_group_name_H-M   'P 1'
#
loop_
_entity.id
_entity.type
_entity.pdbx_description
1 polymer ?
#
loop_
_entity_poly.entity_id
_entity_poly.type
_entity_poly.pdbx_seq_one_letter_code
_entity_poly.pdbx_strand_id
1 'polypeptide(L)'
;MDNVVFLDQMRRQKLASRAFRLWRRLFSGDHPWNEKTRWQDLTHSMLLRFASEDQNAQKALYDLIMVTQGLGDGDHFTSVNLETLCRLLNGYFYLTDQARFEIMARLDWVQRSPRMERPILDMACDPSIYETEALWEIPPLCPRHPEYEKDWMTKGMERSVLVRKAIPQALQQLRAMAQNPVTM
;
A
#
# COMPACT_ATOMS: atom_id res chain seq x y z
N MET A 1 18.48 16.41 -24.23
CA MET A 1 17.93 15.36 -23.34
C MET A 1 17.23 15.98 -22.13
N ASP A 2 17.68 17.13 -21.65
CA ASP A 2 17.12 17.82 -20.46
C ASP A 2 15.64 18.21 -20.55
N ASN A 3 15.16 18.64 -21.73
CA ASN A 3 13.75 18.99 -21.91
C ASN A 3 12.79 17.79 -21.76
N VAL A 4 13.22 16.58 -22.12
CA VAL A 4 12.38 15.38 -22.02
C VAL A 4 12.26 14.95 -20.55
N VAL A 5 13.38 14.96 -19.83
CA VAL A 5 13.42 14.66 -18.39
C VAL A 5 12.55 15.65 -17.59
N PHE A 6 12.61 16.94 -17.93
CA PHE A 6 11.78 17.96 -17.29
C PHE A 6 10.28 17.76 -17.54
N LEU A 7 9.89 17.44 -18.78
CA LEU A 7 8.48 17.21 -19.14
C LEU A 7 7.89 16.00 -18.42
N ASP A 8 8.64 14.90 -18.33
CA ASP A 8 8.17 13.70 -17.63
C ASP A 8 8.07 13.91 -16.12
N GLN A 9 9.00 14.67 -15.53
CA GLN A 9 8.91 15.06 -14.12
C GLN A 9 7.66 15.92 -13.85
N MET A 10 7.38 16.92 -14.70
CA MET A 10 6.17 17.74 -14.57
C MET A 10 4.88 16.93 -14.70
N ARG A 11 4.84 15.97 -15.64
CA ARG A 11 3.68 15.07 -15.80
C ARG A 11 3.46 14.23 -14.55
N ARG A 12 4.53 13.66 -13.99
CA ARG A 12 4.47 12.88 -12.75
C ARG A 12 3.98 13.72 -11.56
N GLN A 13 4.47 14.95 -11.41
CA GLN A 13 4.01 15.85 -10.35
C GLN A 13 2.52 16.20 -10.49
N LYS A 14 2.06 16.47 -11.71
CA LYS A 14 0.63 16.70 -11.99
C LYS A 14 -0.21 15.47 -11.67
N LEU A 15 0.24 14.29 -12.06
CA LEU A 15 -0.43 13.03 -11.76
C LEU A 15 -0.49 12.79 -10.24
N ALA A 16 0.63 12.95 -9.52
CA ALA A 16 0.70 12.83 -8.07
C ALA A 16 -0.29 13.78 -7.37
N SER A 17 -0.34 15.04 -7.80
CA SER A 17 -1.28 16.02 -7.28
C SER A 17 -2.73 15.55 -7.45
N ARG A 18 -3.10 15.05 -8.63
CA ARG A 18 -4.46 14.54 -8.87
C ARG A 18 -4.76 13.28 -8.08
N ALA A 19 -3.81 12.34 -8.02
CA ALA A 19 -3.99 11.02 -7.42
C ALA A 19 -4.03 11.07 -5.88
N PHE A 20 -3.24 11.96 -5.26
CA PHE A 20 -3.26 12.16 -3.81
C PHE A 20 -4.20 13.28 -3.34
N ARG A 21 -5.18 13.70 -4.17
CA ARG A 21 -6.09 14.79 -3.80
C ARG A 21 -6.98 14.45 -2.60
N LEU A 22 -7.49 13.21 -2.53
CA LEU A 22 -8.29 12.76 -1.39
C LEU A 22 -7.41 12.50 -0.16
N TRP A 23 -6.18 12.03 -0.36
CA TRP A 23 -5.21 11.75 0.70
C TRP A 23 -4.83 13.04 1.43
N ARG A 24 -4.58 14.13 0.68
CA ARG A 24 -4.34 15.47 1.24
C ARG A 24 -5.49 16.00 2.10
N ARG A 25 -6.74 15.67 1.74
CA ARG A 25 -7.92 16.05 2.53
C ARG A 25 -8.07 15.16 3.76
N LEU A 26 -7.76 13.88 3.61
CA LEU A 26 -7.92 12.86 4.65
C LEU A 26 -6.88 12.97 5.77
N PHE A 27 -5.67 13.44 5.42
CA PHE A 27 -4.48 13.54 6.28
C PHE A 27 -3.87 14.94 6.22
N SER A 28 -4.72 15.96 6.35
CA SER A 28 -4.32 17.35 6.21
C SER A 28 -3.27 17.74 7.25
N GLY A 29 -2.09 18.16 6.79
CA GLY A 29 -1.01 18.65 7.65
C GLY A 29 0.00 17.60 8.12
N ASP A 30 -0.25 16.32 7.84
CA ASP A 30 0.57 15.23 8.41
C ASP A 30 1.75 14.80 7.52
N HIS A 31 1.67 15.01 6.19
CA HIS A 31 2.71 14.54 5.25
C HIS A 31 2.67 15.29 3.89
N PRO A 32 3.83 15.62 3.27
CA PRO A 32 3.87 16.16 1.92
C PRO A 32 3.63 15.06 0.87
N TRP A 33 2.42 15.01 0.31
CA TRP A 33 2.05 14.06 -0.73
C TRP A 33 2.62 14.44 -2.11
N ASN A 34 3.52 13.62 -2.66
CA ASN A 34 4.20 13.86 -3.94
C ASN A 34 4.54 12.54 -4.67
N GLU A 35 5.11 12.63 -5.88
CA GLU A 35 5.42 11.48 -6.74
C GLU A 35 6.46 10.50 -6.16
N LYS A 36 7.12 10.87 -5.07
CA LYS A 36 8.13 10.06 -4.37
C LYS A 36 7.62 9.48 -3.05
N THR A 37 6.39 9.79 -2.63
CA THR A 37 5.81 9.28 -1.38
C THR A 37 5.74 7.76 -1.38
N ARG A 38 6.27 7.14 -0.32
CA ARG A 38 6.32 5.69 -0.08
C ARG A 38 5.52 5.33 1.16
N TRP A 39 5.19 4.05 1.32
CA TRP A 39 4.53 3.56 2.53
C TRP A 39 5.37 3.79 3.80
N GLN A 40 6.69 3.62 3.70
CA GLN A 40 7.63 3.86 4.81
C GLN A 40 7.62 5.31 5.32
N ASP A 41 7.22 6.29 4.48
CA ASP A 41 7.20 7.70 4.86
C ASP A 41 5.97 8.05 5.73
N LEU A 42 4.99 7.15 5.81
CA LEU A 42 3.72 7.41 6.49
C LEU A 42 3.82 7.20 8.00
N THR A 43 3.00 7.93 8.76
CA THR A 43 2.90 7.75 10.21
C THR A 43 2.15 6.45 10.56
N HIS A 44 2.26 6.01 11.83
CA HIS A 44 1.49 4.84 12.29
C HIS A 44 -0.02 5.03 12.12
N SER A 45 -0.55 6.22 12.42
CA SER A 45 -1.98 6.51 12.27
C SER A 45 -2.43 6.43 10.82
N MET A 46 -1.63 6.94 9.88
CA MET A 46 -1.91 6.82 8.44
C MET A 46 -1.93 5.37 7.97
N LEU A 47 -0.87 4.61 8.29
CA LEU A 47 -0.77 3.19 7.91
C LEU A 47 -1.94 2.38 8.46
N LEU A 48 -2.33 2.62 9.72
CA LEU A 48 -3.47 1.95 10.32
C LEU A 48 -4.77 2.21 9.57
N ARG A 49 -4.99 3.43 9.05
CA ARG A 49 -6.19 3.74 8.27
C ARG A 49 -6.19 3.04 6.92
N PHE A 50 -5.06 3.02 6.21
CA PHE A 50 -4.97 2.31 4.93
C PHE A 50 -5.02 0.79 5.05
N ALA A 51 -4.47 0.22 6.13
CA ALA A 51 -4.40 -1.22 6.32
C ALA A 51 -5.67 -1.84 6.93
N SER A 52 -6.56 -1.01 7.49
CA SER A 52 -7.84 -1.41 8.12
C SER A 52 -9.04 -1.14 7.19
N GLU A 53 -10.24 -1.47 7.66
CA GLU A 53 -11.51 -1.23 6.95
C GLU A 53 -12.02 0.23 7.07
N ASP A 54 -11.13 1.22 6.99
CA ASP A 54 -11.52 2.65 6.99
C ASP A 54 -12.12 3.04 5.63
N GLN A 55 -13.42 3.35 5.60
CA GLN A 55 -14.13 3.68 4.37
C GLN A 55 -13.56 4.90 3.63
N ASN A 56 -13.03 5.89 4.34
CA ASN A 56 -12.44 7.07 3.71
C ASN A 56 -11.07 6.74 3.09
N ALA A 57 -10.25 5.94 3.78
CA ALA A 57 -8.99 5.45 3.24
C ALA A 57 -9.20 4.54 2.02
N GLN A 58 -10.22 3.68 2.06
CA GLN A 58 -10.64 2.86 0.93
C GLN A 58 -11.02 3.71 -0.28
N LYS A 59 -11.89 4.72 -0.11
CA LYS A 59 -12.24 5.67 -1.18
C LYS A 59 -11.02 6.39 -1.72
N ALA A 60 -10.07 6.74 -0.85
CA ALA A 60 -8.82 7.38 -1.26
C ALA A 60 -7.94 6.45 -2.11
N LEU A 61 -7.89 5.14 -1.81
CA LEU A 61 -7.21 4.14 -2.63
C LEU A 61 -7.91 3.91 -3.97
N TYR A 62 -9.25 3.85 -3.98
CA TYR A 62 -10.03 3.75 -5.22
C TYR A 62 -9.77 4.93 -6.15
N ASP A 63 -9.75 6.15 -5.62
CA ASP A 63 -9.45 7.35 -6.40
C ASP A 63 -8.02 7.33 -6.95
N LEU A 64 -7.03 6.92 -6.14
CA LEU A 64 -5.65 6.74 -6.60
C LEU A 64 -5.60 5.80 -7.82
N ILE A 65 -6.20 4.62 -7.71
CA ILE A 65 -6.24 3.61 -8.77
C ILE A 65 -6.95 4.14 -10.02
N MET A 66 -8.14 4.72 -9.88
CA MET A 66 -8.91 5.23 -11.03
C MET A 66 -8.16 6.34 -11.76
N VAL A 67 -7.50 7.23 -11.01
CA VAL A 67 -6.71 8.32 -11.58
C VAL A 67 -5.47 7.79 -12.31
N THR A 68 -4.72 6.86 -11.72
CA THR A 68 -3.49 6.32 -12.33
C THR A 68 -3.77 5.44 -13.53
N GLN A 69 -4.92 4.78 -13.55
CA GLN A 69 -5.40 3.97 -14.68
C GLN A 69 -6.14 4.79 -15.74
N GLY A 70 -6.30 6.11 -15.54
CA GLY A 70 -6.97 6.99 -16.51
C GLY A 70 -8.49 6.75 -16.63
N LEU A 71 -9.11 6.14 -15.64
CA LEU A 71 -10.53 5.75 -15.63
C LEU A 71 -11.46 6.80 -14.98
N GLY A 72 -10.91 7.93 -14.52
CA GLY A 72 -11.69 9.01 -13.94
C GLY A 72 -11.34 9.28 -12.48
N ASP A 73 -12.34 9.27 -11.62
CA ASP A 73 -12.22 9.41 -10.17
C ASP A 73 -12.77 8.17 -9.44
N GLY A 74 -12.55 8.14 -8.13
CA GLY A 74 -12.94 7.01 -7.28
C GLY A 74 -14.45 6.79 -7.15
N ASP A 75 -15.31 7.77 -7.47
CA ASP A 75 -16.77 7.65 -7.28
C ASP A 75 -17.38 6.63 -8.27
N HIS A 76 -16.70 6.41 -9.39
CA HIS A 76 -17.10 5.45 -10.43
C HIS A 76 -16.49 4.05 -10.24
N PHE A 77 -15.67 3.82 -9.22
CA PHE A 77 -14.90 2.57 -9.06
C PHE A 77 -15.77 1.31 -9.15
N THR A 78 -16.93 1.28 -8.48
CA THR A 78 -17.82 0.12 -8.46
C THR A 78 -18.80 0.08 -9.64
N SER A 79 -18.77 1.09 -10.51
CA SER A 79 -19.69 1.22 -11.66
C SER A 79 -19.07 0.79 -13.00
N VAL A 80 -17.78 0.46 -13.00
CA VAL A 80 -17.10 -0.13 -14.17
C VAL A 80 -17.63 -1.55 -14.45
N ASN A 81 -17.38 -2.08 -15.64
CA ASN A 81 -17.76 -3.46 -15.97
C ASN A 81 -17.06 -4.48 -15.03
N LEU A 82 -17.66 -5.65 -14.85
CA LEU A 82 -17.21 -6.66 -13.87
C LEU A 82 -15.75 -7.08 -14.07
N GLU A 83 -15.31 -7.29 -15.31
CA GLU A 83 -13.93 -7.68 -15.63
C GLU A 83 -12.93 -6.60 -15.17
N THR A 84 -13.23 -5.35 -15.48
CA THR A 84 -12.42 -4.20 -15.05
C THR A 84 -12.45 -4.09 -13.53
N LEU A 85 -13.62 -4.25 -12.89
CA LEU A 85 -13.75 -4.18 -11.45
C LEU A 85 -12.88 -5.23 -10.75
N CYS A 86 -12.92 -6.49 -11.19
CA CYS A 86 -12.08 -7.57 -10.65
C CYS A 86 -10.59 -7.21 -10.73
N ARG A 87 -10.15 -6.68 -11.88
CA ARG A 87 -8.77 -6.24 -12.06
C ARG A 87 -8.40 -5.07 -11.15
N LEU A 88 -9.26 -4.06 -11.01
CA LEU A 88 -9.00 -2.93 -10.11
C LEU A 88 -8.97 -3.36 -8.64
N LEU A 89 -9.78 -4.37 -8.26
CA LEU A 89 -9.75 -4.95 -6.92
C LEU A 89 -8.42 -5.65 -6.62
N ASN A 90 -7.77 -6.30 -7.59
CA ASN A 90 -6.42 -6.82 -7.41
C ASN A 90 -5.43 -5.71 -7.03
N GLY A 91 -5.44 -4.60 -7.78
CA GLY A 91 -4.60 -3.44 -7.46
C GLY A 91 -4.91 -2.83 -6.09
N TYR A 92 -6.18 -2.78 -5.71
CA TYR A 92 -6.60 -2.34 -4.38
C TYR A 92 -6.07 -3.26 -3.27
N PHE A 93 -6.24 -4.58 -3.40
CA PHE A 93 -5.74 -5.54 -2.42
C PHE A 93 -4.22 -5.52 -2.34
N TYR A 94 -3.54 -5.38 -3.49
CA TYR A 94 -2.09 -5.24 -3.53
C TYR A 94 -1.62 -4.02 -2.74
N LEU A 95 -2.16 -2.82 -3.01
CA LEU A 95 -1.78 -1.58 -2.32
C LEU A 95 -2.10 -1.65 -0.82
N THR A 96 -3.23 -2.26 -0.46
CA THR A 96 -3.61 -2.48 0.95
C THR A 96 -2.62 -3.42 1.63
N ASP A 97 -2.18 -4.48 0.95
CA ASP A 97 -1.16 -5.40 1.47
C ASP A 97 0.21 -4.72 1.60
N GLN A 98 0.59 -3.81 0.71
CA GLN A 98 1.82 -3.02 0.88
C GLN A 98 1.80 -2.18 2.17
N ALA A 99 0.67 -1.54 2.49
CA ALA A 99 0.51 -0.85 3.76
C ALA A 99 0.65 -1.81 4.96
N ARG A 100 0.05 -2.99 4.89
CA ARG A 100 0.14 -4.03 5.94
C ARG A 100 1.55 -4.59 6.09
N PHE A 101 2.27 -4.80 5.00
CA PHE A 101 3.65 -5.24 5.03
C PHE A 101 4.57 -4.18 5.62
N GLU A 102 4.34 -2.90 5.34
CA GLU A 102 5.09 -1.84 6.01
C GLU A 102 4.82 -1.82 7.53
N ILE A 103 3.58 -2.05 7.97
CA ILE A 103 3.27 -2.24 9.40
C ILE A 103 4.07 -3.41 9.97
N MET A 104 4.05 -4.56 9.31
CA MET A 104 4.79 -5.75 9.74
C MET A 104 6.31 -5.52 9.72
N ALA A 105 6.83 -4.74 8.78
CA ALA A 105 8.24 -4.38 8.72
C ALA A 105 8.65 -3.54 9.93
N ARG A 106 7.80 -2.62 10.39
CA ARG A 106 8.03 -1.84 11.63
C ARG A 106 7.99 -2.68 12.91
N LEU A 107 7.37 -3.85 12.85
CA LEU A 107 7.36 -4.83 13.94
C LEU A 107 8.53 -5.84 13.84
N ASP A 108 9.42 -5.68 12.85
CA ASP A 108 10.45 -6.64 12.46
C ASP A 108 9.91 -8.04 12.11
N TRP A 109 8.70 -8.12 11.57
CA TRP A 109 8.06 -9.38 11.19
C TRP A 109 8.33 -9.78 9.75
N VAL A 110 8.57 -8.82 8.88
CA VAL A 110 8.92 -9.06 7.48
C VAL A 110 10.11 -8.21 7.07
N GLN A 111 10.89 -8.69 6.12
CA GLN A 111 11.99 -7.93 5.53
C GLN A 111 11.46 -6.97 4.48
N ARG A 112 11.92 -5.72 4.49
CA ARG A 112 11.64 -4.80 3.37
C ARG A 112 12.28 -5.33 2.11
N SER A 113 11.49 -5.42 1.05
CA SER A 113 11.96 -5.76 -0.30
C SER A 113 12.07 -4.49 -1.16
N PRO A 114 12.86 -4.49 -2.24
CA PRO A 114 12.93 -3.34 -3.15
C PRO A 114 11.57 -2.87 -3.68
N ARG A 115 10.59 -3.78 -3.76
CA ARG A 115 9.21 -3.44 -4.16
C ARG A 115 8.54 -2.55 -3.11
N MET A 116 8.67 -2.86 -1.83
CA MET A 116 8.08 -2.07 -0.74
C MET A 116 8.63 -0.65 -0.64
N GLU A 117 9.85 -0.43 -1.15
CA GLU A 117 10.51 0.87 -1.17
C GLU A 117 10.10 1.74 -2.38
N ARG A 118 9.30 1.20 -3.31
CA ARG A 118 8.82 1.98 -4.46
C ARG A 118 7.84 3.08 -4.01
N PRO A 119 7.82 4.23 -4.69
CA PRO A 119 6.76 5.22 -4.50
C PRO A 119 5.38 4.60 -4.76
N ILE A 120 4.40 4.97 -3.95
CA ILE A 120 3.02 4.45 -4.05
C ILE A 120 2.43 4.75 -5.42
N LEU A 121 2.73 5.94 -5.97
CA LEU A 121 2.30 6.33 -7.31
C LEU A 121 2.88 5.41 -8.39
N ASP A 122 4.15 5.02 -8.25
CA ASP A 122 4.80 4.10 -9.20
C ASP A 122 4.23 2.69 -9.13
N MET A 123 3.80 2.23 -7.96
CA MET A 123 3.09 0.96 -7.83
C MET A 123 1.73 1.05 -8.52
N ALA A 124 0.96 2.12 -8.26
CA ALA A 124 -0.39 2.28 -8.81
C ALA A 124 -0.42 2.55 -10.34
N CYS A 125 0.70 2.94 -10.95
CA CYS A 125 0.84 3.02 -12.39
C CYS A 125 1.33 1.71 -13.04
N ASP A 126 1.81 0.75 -12.25
CA ASP A 126 2.37 -0.49 -12.74
C ASP A 126 1.24 -1.47 -13.13
N PRO A 127 1.13 -1.89 -14.39
CA PRO A 127 0.06 -2.79 -14.80
C PRO A 127 0.15 -4.15 -14.09
N SER A 128 1.34 -4.58 -13.67
CA SER A 128 1.52 -5.89 -13.05
C SER A 128 0.80 -6.04 -11.71
N ILE A 129 0.56 -4.95 -10.96
CA ILE A 129 -0.11 -5.04 -9.65
C ILE A 129 -1.60 -5.37 -9.76
N TYR A 130 -2.15 -5.30 -10.97
CA TYR A 130 -3.56 -5.57 -11.27
C TYR A 130 -3.80 -7.02 -11.71
N GLU A 131 -2.71 -7.77 -11.92
CA GLU A 131 -2.77 -9.21 -12.18
C GLU A 131 -2.93 -9.98 -10.85
N THR A 132 -3.53 -11.17 -10.94
CA THR A 132 -3.84 -11.96 -9.74
C THR A 132 -2.56 -12.43 -9.02
N GLU A 133 -1.52 -12.70 -9.79
CA GLU A 133 -0.20 -13.16 -9.35
C GLU A 133 0.51 -12.15 -8.46
N ALA A 134 0.24 -10.84 -8.62
CA ALA A 134 0.83 -9.82 -7.77
C ALA A 134 0.44 -9.99 -6.29
N LEU A 135 -0.73 -10.58 -6.01
CA LEU A 135 -1.19 -10.86 -4.65
C LEU A 135 -0.43 -12.02 -3.99
N TRP A 136 0.38 -12.75 -4.75
CA TRP A 136 1.13 -13.91 -4.27
C TRP A 136 2.53 -13.51 -3.80
N GLU A 137 2.91 -12.26 -4.11
CA GLU A 137 4.19 -11.70 -3.70
C GLU A 137 4.14 -11.29 -2.23
N ILE A 138 4.84 -12.07 -1.41
CA ILE A 138 4.91 -11.85 0.03
C ILE A 138 6.38 -11.64 0.41
N PRO A 139 6.70 -10.58 1.18
CA PRO A 139 8.06 -10.36 1.64
C PRO A 139 8.55 -11.54 2.52
N PRO A 140 9.86 -11.80 2.56
CA PRO A 140 10.42 -12.82 3.45
C PRO A 140 10.07 -12.54 4.92
N LEU A 141 9.73 -13.59 5.67
CA LEU A 141 9.49 -13.47 7.10
C LEU A 141 10.79 -13.32 7.89
N CYS A 142 10.74 -12.52 8.94
CA CYS A 142 11.78 -12.45 9.96
C CYS A 142 11.47 -13.44 11.10
N PRO A 143 12.48 -13.89 11.87
CA PRO A 143 12.30 -14.78 13.01
C PRO A 143 11.31 -14.30 14.08
N ARG A 144 11.05 -12.99 14.16
CA ARG A 144 10.11 -12.38 15.10
C ARG A 144 8.64 -12.49 14.66
N HIS A 145 8.38 -12.90 13.41
CA HIS A 145 7.02 -13.13 12.93
C HIS A 145 6.35 -14.26 13.72
N PRO A 146 5.10 -14.11 14.20
CA PRO A 146 4.43 -15.12 15.03
C PRO A 146 4.35 -16.51 14.39
N GLU A 147 4.23 -16.54 13.06
CA GLU A 147 4.12 -17.77 12.26
C GLU A 147 5.45 -18.18 11.58
N TYR A 148 6.60 -17.62 11.99
CA TYR A 148 7.90 -17.86 11.34
C TYR A 148 8.28 -19.35 11.28
N GLU A 149 8.14 -20.06 12.40
CA GLU A 149 8.48 -21.49 12.48
C GLU A 149 7.63 -22.32 11.51
N LYS A 150 6.34 -22.02 11.41
CA LYS A 150 5.42 -22.69 10.48
C LYS A 150 5.78 -22.41 9.01
N ASP A 151 6.16 -21.17 8.68
CA ASP A 151 6.65 -20.81 7.35
C ASP A 151 7.92 -21.57 6.99
N TRP A 152 8.85 -21.69 7.94
CA TRP A 152 10.10 -22.44 7.76
C TRP A 152 9.85 -23.93 7.53
N MET A 153 8.98 -24.56 8.33
CA MET A 153 8.62 -25.98 8.18
C MET A 153 7.94 -26.28 6.84
N THR A 154 7.09 -25.37 6.35
CA THR A 154 6.39 -25.51 5.06
C THR A 154 7.22 -25.01 3.87
N LYS A 155 8.47 -24.60 4.09
CA LYS A 155 9.36 -24.00 3.08
C LYS A 155 8.70 -22.84 2.32
N GLY A 156 7.86 -22.06 3.00
CA GLY A 156 7.17 -20.90 2.43
C GLY A 156 5.95 -21.20 1.56
N MET A 157 5.51 -22.47 1.44
CA MET A 157 4.34 -22.82 0.63
C MET A 157 3.05 -22.14 1.10
N GLU A 158 2.91 -21.90 2.41
CA GLU A 158 1.74 -21.24 3.00
C GLU A 158 1.96 -19.77 3.34
N ARG A 159 3.09 -19.17 2.95
CA ARG A 159 3.53 -17.84 3.44
C ARG A 159 2.45 -16.77 3.29
N SER A 160 1.76 -16.76 2.16
CA SER A 160 0.70 -15.80 1.84
C SER A 160 -0.50 -15.89 2.77
N VAL A 161 -0.81 -17.09 3.26
CA VAL A 161 -1.88 -17.33 4.24
C VAL A 161 -1.39 -16.93 5.63
N LEU A 162 -0.17 -17.34 6.00
CA LEU A 162 0.40 -17.06 7.32
C LEU A 162 0.55 -15.56 7.59
N VAL A 163 1.05 -14.81 6.61
CA VAL A 163 1.17 -13.35 6.71
C VAL A 163 -0.20 -12.70 6.86
N ARG A 164 -1.17 -13.09 6.04
CA ARG A 164 -2.51 -12.49 6.12
C ARG A 164 -3.24 -12.84 7.42
N LYS A 165 -3.04 -14.04 7.94
CA LYS A 165 -3.54 -14.45 9.26
C LYS A 165 -2.97 -13.58 10.39
N ALA A 166 -1.74 -13.08 10.26
CA ALA A 166 -1.09 -12.23 11.25
C ALA A 166 -1.52 -10.75 11.20
N ILE A 167 -2.25 -10.32 10.16
CA ILE A 167 -2.69 -8.90 9.99
C ILE A 167 -3.41 -8.35 11.23
N PRO A 168 -4.43 -9.02 11.81
CA PRO A 168 -5.15 -8.46 12.96
C PRO A 168 -4.24 -8.16 14.15
N GLN A 169 -3.28 -9.06 14.42
CA GLN A 169 -2.30 -8.89 15.49
C GLN A 169 -1.31 -7.75 15.18
N ALA A 170 -0.84 -7.65 13.94
CA ALA A 170 0.06 -6.57 13.52
C ALA A 170 -0.60 -5.19 13.68
N LEU A 171 -1.88 -5.07 13.26
CA LEU A 171 -2.66 -3.84 13.44
C LEU A 171 -2.85 -3.48 14.91
N GLN A 172 -3.09 -4.47 15.77
CA GLN A 172 -3.23 -4.25 17.21
C GLN A 172 -1.93 -3.74 17.84
N GLN A 173 -0.79 -4.34 17.50
CA GLN A 173 0.51 -3.92 18.04
C GLN A 173 0.88 -2.51 17.59
N LEU A 174 0.68 -2.18 16.31
CA LEU A 174 0.96 -0.83 15.82
C LEU A 174 0.05 0.23 16.45
N ARG A 175 -1.24 -0.09 16.71
CA ARG A 175 -2.14 0.80 17.47
C ARG A 175 -1.60 1.10 18.87
N ALA A 176 -1.10 0.08 19.57
CA ALA A 176 -0.51 0.26 20.89
C ALA A 176 0.74 1.16 20.85
N MET A 177 1.60 0.99 19.83
CA MET A 177 2.77 1.84 19.61
C MET A 177 2.38 3.29 19.27
N ALA A 178 1.30 3.50 18.52
CA ALA A 178 0.80 4.84 18.18
C ALA A 178 0.20 5.59 19.39
N GLN A 179 -0.33 4.86 20.38
CA GLN A 179 -0.93 5.43 21.59
C GLN A 179 0.10 5.68 22.70
N ASN A 180 1.20 4.93 22.72
CA ASN A 180 2.29 5.08 23.67
C ASN A 180 3.60 5.48 22.95
N PRO A 181 3.82 6.77 22.66
CA PRO A 181 5.01 7.24 21.94
C PRO A 181 6.32 7.16 22.75
N VAL A 182 6.41 6.30 23.77
CA VAL A 182 7.63 6.13 24.58
C VAL A 182 8.67 5.33 23.78
N THR A 183 9.52 6.09 23.10
CA THR A 183 10.94 5.87 22.81
C THR A 183 11.33 4.63 22.00
N MET A 184 11.64 4.85 20.72
CA MET A 184 12.88 4.35 20.11
C MET A 184 13.75 5.56 19.75
#